data_AF-A0A560DBX7-F1
#
_entry.id   AF-A0A560DBX7-F1
#
_cell.length_a   1.000
_cell.length_b   1.000
_cell.length_c   1.000
_cell.angle_alpha   90.00
_cell.angle_beta   90.00
_cell.angle_gamma   90.00
#
_symmetry.space_group_name_H-M   'P 1'
#
loop_
_entity.id
_entity.type
_entity.pdbx_description
1 polymer ?
#
loop_
_entity_poly.entity_id
_entity_poly.type
_entity_poly.pdbx_seq_one_letter_code
_entity_poly.pdbx_strand_id
1 'polypeptide(L)'
;MDNRINQIRRKISALRLEMAGVEATVRDLVNRDRDCTEKALAQMELRQKINLLIGEWKAAGGSDVLPDVRDRVRLRPLKKVDPVRAIARR
;
A
#
# COMPACT_ATOMS: atom_id res chain seq x y z
N MET A 1 3.41 -7.21 -8.89
CA MET A 1 2.81 -6.24 -7.95
C MET A 1 2.54 -4.98 -8.75
N ASP A 2 1.26 -4.68 -8.99
CA ASP A 2 0.87 -3.66 -9.97
C ASP A 2 1.40 -2.28 -9.58
N ASN A 3 1.88 -1.52 -10.58
CA ASN A 3 2.40 -0.17 -10.39
C ASN A 3 1.39 0.72 -9.63
N ARG A 4 0.10 0.54 -9.91
CA ARG A 4 -1.00 1.24 -9.23
C ARG A 4 -1.10 0.92 -7.73
N ILE A 5 -1.09 -0.37 -7.34
CA ILE A 5 -1.13 -0.79 -5.93
C ILE A 5 0.06 -0.19 -5.16
N ASN A 6 1.24 -0.22 -5.78
CA ASN A 6 2.46 0.34 -5.19
C ASN A 6 2.39 1.87 -5.01
N GLN A 7 1.82 2.59 -5.97
CA GLN A 7 1.62 4.03 -5.87
C GLN A 7 0.65 4.39 -4.76
N ILE A 8 -0.50 3.70 -4.65
CA ILE A 8 -1.48 3.94 -3.59
C ILE A 8 -0.83 3.69 -2.21
N ARG A 9 -0.06 2.59 -2.06
CA ARG A 9 0.68 2.29 -0.83
C ARG A 9 1.63 3.42 -0.45
N ARG A 10 2.42 3.94 -1.41
CA ARG A 10 3.35 5.06 -1.16
C ARG A 10 2.62 6.33 -0.72
N LYS A 11 1.49 6.67 -1.34
CA LYS A 11 0.65 7.82 -0.95
C LYS A 11 0.11 7.66 0.47
N ILE A 12 -0.39 6.47 0.83
CA ILE A 12 -0.85 6.16 2.19
C ILE A 12 0.29 6.35 3.19
N SER A 13 1.50 5.84 2.90
CA SER A 13 2.67 6.03 3.78
C SER A 13 3.03 7.50 3.96
N ALA A 14 3.01 8.29 2.88
CA ALA A 14 3.32 9.73 2.94
C ALA A 14 2.30 10.50 3.79
N LEU A 15 1.00 10.27 3.59
CA LEU A 15 -0.05 10.93 4.37
C LEU A 15 -0.02 10.52 5.85
N ARG A 16 0.35 9.27 6.17
CA ARG A 16 0.53 8.84 7.56
C ARG A 16 1.69 9.54 8.24
N LEU A 17 2.78 9.81 7.52
CA LEU A 17 3.91 10.57 8.04
C LEU A 17 3.50 12.02 8.34
N GLU A 18 2.76 12.65 7.43
CA GLU A 18 2.19 13.99 7.63
C GLU A 18 1.25 14.03 8.84
N MET A 19 0.34 13.06 8.94
CA MET A 19 -0.62 12.94 10.04
C MET A 19 0.06 12.79 11.40
N ALA A 20 1.18 12.04 11.48
CA ALA A 20 1.95 11.93 12.71
C ALA A 20 2.50 13.28 13.20
N GLY A 21 2.89 14.18 12.28
CA GLY A 21 3.32 15.54 12.62
C GLY A 21 2.16 16.41 13.14
N VAL A 22 0.99 16.31 12.51
CA VAL A 22 -0.23 17.01 12.98
C VAL A 22 -0.65 16.49 14.35
N GLU A 23 -0.65 15.18 14.56
CA GLU A 23 -0.98 14.53 15.84
C GLU A 23 -0.04 14.97 16.97
N ALA A 24 1.26 15.09 16.69
CA ALA A 24 2.22 15.61 17.66
C ALA A 24 1.90 17.06 18.04
N THR A 25 1.49 17.88 17.07
CA THR A 25 1.08 19.28 17.30
C THR A 25 -0.20 19.37 18.11
N VAL A 26 -1.23 18.56 17.78
CA VAL A 26 -2.48 18.48 18.57
C VAL A 26 -2.16 18.12 20.02
N ARG A 27 -1.31 17.11 20.23
CA ARG A 27 -0.91 16.68 21.58
C ARG A 27 -0.18 17.79 22.34
N ASP A 28 0.72 18.53 21.70
CA ASP A 28 1.42 19.66 22.32
C ASP A 28 0.47 20.80 22.72
N LEU A 29 -0.53 21.11 21.87
CA LEU A 29 -1.54 22.13 22.17
C LEU A 29 -2.42 21.71 23.34
N VAL A 30 -2.91 20.47 23.36
CA VAL A 30 -3.70 19.91 24.46
C VAL A 30 -2.91 19.94 25.77
N ASN A 31 -1.63 19.52 25.76
CA ASN A 31 -0.78 19.52 26.95
C ASN A 31 -0.49 20.92 27.52
N ARG A 32 -0.74 21.98 26.73
CA ARG A 32 -0.57 23.39 27.13
C ARG A 32 -1.90 24.10 27.33
N ASP A 33 -3.01 23.36 27.36
CA ASP A 33 -4.38 23.88 27.47
C ASP A 33 -4.69 24.96 26.41
N ARG A 34 -4.16 24.79 25.19
CA ARG A 34 -4.38 25.70 24.06
C ARG A 34 -5.43 25.13 23.10
N ASP A 35 -6.11 26.02 22.38
CA ASP A 35 -7.01 25.62 21.30
C ASP A 35 -6.25 24.81 20.23
N CYS A 36 -6.80 23.65 19.91
CA CYS A 36 -6.28 22.73 18.91
C CYS A 36 -7.25 22.49 17.74
N THR A 37 -8.36 23.22 17.68
CA THR A 37 -9.46 22.99 16.73
C THR A 37 -8.97 22.88 15.28
N GLU A 38 -8.14 23.82 14.83
CA GLU A 38 -7.59 23.81 13.46
C GLU A 38 -6.74 22.55 13.18
N LYS A 39 -5.86 22.17 14.11
CA LYS A 39 -4.99 21.00 13.94
C LYS A 39 -5.78 19.69 14.03
N ALA A 40 -6.80 19.64 14.88
CA ALA A 40 -7.72 18.52 14.96
C ALA A 40 -8.52 18.34 13.67
N LEU A 41 -9.02 19.44 13.07
CA LEU A 41 -9.69 19.40 11.77
C LEU A 41 -8.74 18.91 10.66
N ALA A 42 -7.51 19.42 10.61
CA ALA A 42 -6.51 18.95 9.66
C ALA A 42 -6.20 17.44 9.82
N GLN A 43 -6.13 16.95 11.06
CA GLN A 43 -5.95 15.52 11.33
C GLN A 43 -7.15 14.70 10.80
N MET A 44 -8.39 15.18 11.00
CA MET A 44 -9.59 14.52 10.48
C MET A 44 -9.61 14.45 8.96
N GLU A 45 -9.21 15.53 8.27
CA GLU A 45 -9.09 15.55 6.81
C GLU A 45 -8.05 14.56 6.29
N LEU A 46 -6.88 14.49 6.92
CA LEU A 46 -5.86 13.49 6.58
C LEU A 46 -6.38 12.06 6.77
N ARG A 47 -7.09 11.82 7.87
CA ARG A 47 -7.72 10.52 8.14
C ARG A 47 -8.74 10.16 7.06
N GLN A 48 -9.56 11.11 6.61
CA GLN A 48 -10.50 10.90 5.51
C GLN A 48 -9.79 10.55 4.21
N LYS A 49 -8.74 11.30 3.83
CA LYS A 49 -7.92 11.04 2.63
C LYS A 49 -7.28 9.65 2.68
N ILE A 50 -6.72 9.26 3.83
CA ILE A 50 -6.13 7.92 4.03
C ILE A 50 -7.19 6.83 3.86
N ASN A 51 -8.38 6.99 4.45
CA ASN A 51 -9.45 6.01 4.36
C ASN A 51 -9.92 5.80 2.91
N LEU A 52 -10.02 6.87 2.12
CA LEU A 52 -10.34 6.78 0.68
C LEU A 52 -9.29 5.96 -0.07
N LEU A 53 -8.01 6.26 0.13
CA LEU A 53 -6.91 5.50 -0.52
C LEU A 53 -6.85 4.04 -0.06
N ILE A 54 -7.19 3.74 1.19
CA ILE A 54 -7.30 2.34 1.66
C ILE A 54 -8.43 1.62 0.90
N GLY A 55 -9.56 2.29 0.68
CA GLY A 55 -10.64 1.78 -0.16
C GLY A 55 -10.18 1.47 -1.59
N GLU A 56 -9.48 2.42 -2.23
CA GLU A 56 -8.90 2.23 -3.56
C GLU A 56 -7.87 1.10 -3.62
N TRP A 57 -7.02 1.00 -2.59
CA TRP A 57 -6.00 -0.04 -2.47
C TRP A 57 -6.63 -1.43 -2.37
N LYS A 58 -7.70 -1.57 -1.55
CA LYS A 58 -8.48 -2.81 -1.46
C LYS A 58 -9.14 -3.15 -2.80
N ALA A 59 -9.80 -2.19 -3.43
CA ALA A 59 -10.44 -2.37 -4.74
C ALA A 59 -9.45 -2.73 -5.86
N ALA A 60 -8.17 -2.37 -5.70
CA ALA A 60 -7.10 -2.75 -6.61
C ALA A 60 -6.48 -4.13 -6.31
N GLY A 61 -7.07 -4.93 -5.41
CA GLY A 61 -6.53 -6.25 -5.02
C GLY A 61 -5.36 -6.18 -4.03
N GLY A 62 -5.12 -5.02 -3.42
CA GLY A 62 -4.07 -4.87 -2.41
C GLY A 62 -4.30 -5.72 -1.16
N SER A 63 -5.56 -6.02 -0.84
CA SER A 63 -5.95 -6.90 0.26
C SER A 63 -6.00 -8.38 -0.10
N ASP A 64 -5.78 -8.74 -1.37
CA ASP A 64 -5.84 -10.13 -1.81
C ASP A 64 -4.66 -10.90 -1.21
N VAL A 65 -4.91 -12.15 -0.83
CA VAL A 65 -3.86 -13.03 -0.31
C VAL A 65 -2.81 -13.20 -1.41
N LEU A 66 -1.56 -12.83 -1.11
CA LEU A 66 -0.47 -13.05 -2.04
C LEU A 66 -0.34 -14.56 -2.30
N PRO A 67 -0.27 -15.01 -3.57
CA PRO A 67 -0.09 -16.41 -3.87
C PRO A 67 1.18 -16.93 -3.19
N ASP A 68 1.07 -18.10 -2.57
CA ASP A 68 2.19 -18.75 -1.92
C ASP A 68 3.22 -19.23 -2.97
N VAL A 69 4.33 -19.82 -2.51
CA VAL A 69 5.38 -20.29 -3.43
C VAL A 69 4.84 -21.35 -4.41
N ARG A 70 3.93 -22.21 -3.98
CA ARG A 70 3.32 -23.27 -4.79
C ARG A 70 2.38 -22.70 -5.85
N ASP A 71 1.57 -21.72 -5.49
CA ASP A 71 0.68 -20.98 -6.38
C ASP A 71 1.49 -20.22 -7.44
N ARG A 72 2.60 -19.59 -7.03
CA ARG A 72 3.50 -18.89 -7.96
C ARG A 72 4.15 -19.83 -8.97
N VAL A 73 4.53 -21.04 -8.56
CA VAL A 73 5.10 -22.06 -9.47
C VAL A 73 4.06 -22.51 -10.48
N ARG A 74 2.79 -22.67 -10.07
CA ARG A 74 1.68 -23.05 -10.96
C ARG A 74 1.32 -21.96 -11.97
N LEU A 75 1.46 -20.69 -11.57
CA LEU A 75 1.22 -19.53 -12.44
C LEU A 75 2.38 -19.26 -13.40
N ARG A 76 3.52 -19.94 -13.27
CA ARG A 76 4.66 -19.77 -14.18
C ARG A 76 4.28 -20.35 -15.55
N PRO A 77 4.38 -19.57 -16.65
CA PRO A 77 4.19 -20.11 -17.98
C PRO A 77 5.15 -21.29 -18.19
N LEU A 78 4.60 -22.47 -18.46
CA LEU A 78 5.42 -23.61 -18.87
C LEU A 78 6.09 -23.22 -20.17
N LYS A 79 7.39 -22.91 -20.10
CA LYS A 79 8.22 -22.70 -21.28
C LYS A 79 8.16 -24.02 -22.06
N LYS A 80 7.38 -24.08 -23.13
CA LYS A 80 7.37 -25.24 -24.03
C LYS A 80 8.80 -25.38 -24.55
N VAL A 81 9.48 -26.45 -24.13
CA VAL A 81 10.77 -26.81 -24.70
C VAL A 81 10.45 -27.49 -26.02
N ASP A 82 10.85 -26.88 -27.13
CA ASP A 82 10.73 -27.50 -28.45
C ASP A 82 11.55 -28.80 -28.46
N PRO A 83 10.94 -29.96 -28.80
CA PRO A 83 11.60 -31.27 -28.68
C PRO A 83 12.80 -31.42 -29.63
N VAL A 84 12.91 -30.57 -30.65
CA VAL A 84 13.97 -30.62 -31.66
C VAL A 84 15.36 -30.32 -31.09
N ARG A 85 15.46 -29.55 -29.98
CA ARG A 85 16.75 -29.15 -29.41
C ARG A 85 17.34 -30.12 -28.38
N ALA A 86 16.56 -31.10 -27.91
CA ALA A 86 16.98 -32.05 -26.88
C ALA A 86 17.83 -33.22 -27.43
N ILE A 87 17.76 -33.48 -28.75
CA ILE A 87 18.40 -34.65 -29.37
C ILE A 87 19.87 -34.39 -29.76
N ALA A 88 20.34 -33.14 -29.76
CA ALA A 88 21.69 -32.80 -30.24
C ALA A 88 22.83 -32.97 -29.22
N ARG A 89 22.63 -33.69 -28.12
CA ARG A 89 23.68 -34.02 -27.14
C ARG A 89 23.61 -35.49 -26.75
N ARG A 90 24.05 -36.36 -27.64
CA ARG A 90 24.49 -37.72 -27.30
C ARG A 90 25.77 -38.04 -28.04
#